data_AF-A0A8S3ELB9-F1
#
_entry.id   AF-A0A8S3ELB9-F1
#
_cell.length_a   1.000
_cell.length_b   1.000
_cell.length_c   1.000
_cell.angle_alpha   90.00
_cell.angle_beta   90.00
_cell.angle_gamma   90.00
#
_symmetry.space_group_name_H-M   'P 1'
#
loop_
_entity.id
_entity.type
_entity.pdbx_description
1 polymer ?
#
loop_
_entity_poly.entity_id
_entity_poly.type
_entity_poly.pdbx_seq_one_letter_code
_entity_poly.pdbx_strand_id
1 'polypeptide(L)'
;TGGHGAAPHLATDVTVVLAQFLLSLQTIVSRNISPIDTAVISVGAIHSGSFGSLNVLPSEIRIGGTARSFTNEVRNTIERRMTELAYGMANNFGCTAEVEYKREGIPLVNHVQCTEKAIRAAESLVGTQNVNGNLAPTMGAEDFASMLEQRPGAYIIVGNGNEFGKLHSPTYNFNDDAIPFGTSYFIRL
;
A
#
# COMPACT_ATOMS: atom_id res chain seq x y z
N THR A 1 -9.83 -25.96 12.16
CA THR A 1 -10.04 -26.55 13.50
C THR A 1 -8.76 -26.69 14.30
N GLY A 2 -7.59 -26.72 13.66
CA GLY A 2 -6.32 -26.98 14.36
C GLY A 2 -6.19 -28.44 14.81
N GLY A 3 -5.00 -28.84 15.27
CA GLY A 3 -4.78 -30.21 15.71
C GLY A 3 -3.32 -30.59 15.89
N HIS A 4 -3.06 -31.87 16.11
CA HIS A 4 -1.69 -32.37 16.24
C HIS A 4 -1.06 -32.56 14.85
N GLY A 5 0.14 -32.06 14.63
CA GLY A 5 0.88 -32.18 13.37
C GLY A 5 1.21 -33.61 12.92
N ALA A 6 1.06 -34.61 13.80
CA ALA A 6 1.23 -36.03 13.47
C ALA A 6 -0.09 -36.69 13.02
N ALA A 7 -1.22 -36.01 13.16
CA ALA A 7 -2.53 -36.51 12.77
C ALA A 7 -3.29 -35.49 11.89
N PRO A 8 -2.71 -35.05 10.75
CA PRO A 8 -3.29 -33.98 9.93
C PRO A 8 -4.67 -34.32 9.36
N HIS A 9 -4.98 -35.61 9.12
CA HIS A 9 -6.28 -36.08 8.65
C HIS A 9 -7.44 -35.84 9.65
N LEU A 10 -7.14 -35.46 10.89
CA LEU A 10 -8.13 -35.13 11.93
C LEU A 10 -8.34 -33.62 12.09
N ALA A 11 -7.67 -32.79 11.28
CA ALA A 11 -7.68 -31.34 11.41
C ALA A 11 -7.78 -30.64 10.04
N THR A 12 -8.40 -29.46 10.03
CA THR A 12 -8.26 -28.54 8.89
C THR A 12 -7.01 -27.70 9.09
N ASP A 13 -6.00 -27.92 8.26
CA ASP A 13 -4.74 -27.17 8.27
C ASP A 13 -4.88 -25.85 7.49
N VAL A 14 -5.07 -24.76 8.23
CA VAL A 14 -5.18 -23.41 7.66
C VAL A 14 -3.85 -22.90 7.09
N THR A 15 -2.69 -23.47 7.45
CA THR A 15 -1.39 -23.00 6.94
C THR A 15 -1.22 -23.27 5.44
N VAL A 16 -1.75 -24.39 4.97
CA VAL A 16 -1.80 -24.71 3.53
C VAL A 16 -2.71 -23.73 2.79
N VAL A 17 -3.85 -23.38 3.40
CA VAL A 17 -4.80 -22.40 2.84
C VAL A 17 -4.14 -21.02 2.71
N LEU A 18 -3.40 -20.58 3.74
CA LEU A 18 -2.63 -19.33 3.71
C LEU A 18 -1.65 -19.31 2.52
N ALA A 19 -0.85 -20.36 2.34
CA ALA A 19 0.13 -20.41 1.26
C ALA A 19 -0.55 -20.26 -0.12
N GLN A 20 -1.64 -20.98 -0.35
CA GLN A 20 -2.39 -20.90 -1.61
C GLN A 20 -3.09 -19.54 -1.79
N PHE A 21 -3.63 -18.98 -0.70
CA PHE A 21 -4.27 -17.67 -0.74
C PHE A 21 -3.27 -16.56 -1.08
N LEU A 22 -2.06 -16.55 -0.51
CA LEU A 22 -1.03 -15.55 -0.80
C LEU A 22 -0.60 -15.56 -2.27
N LEU A 23 -0.44 -16.76 -2.85
CA LEU A 23 -0.13 -16.92 -4.27
C LEU A 23 -1.30 -16.46 -5.14
N SER A 24 -2.52 -16.85 -4.78
CA SER A 24 -3.74 -16.48 -5.51
C SER A 24 -4.01 -14.98 -5.45
N LEU A 25 -3.64 -14.31 -4.36
CA LEU A 25 -3.79 -12.86 -4.21
C LEU A 25 -3.02 -12.09 -5.30
N GLN A 26 -1.86 -12.61 -5.72
CA GLN A 26 -1.06 -12.01 -6.79
C GLN A 26 -1.74 -12.08 -8.17
N THR A 27 -2.71 -12.99 -8.33
CA THR A 27 -3.50 -13.12 -9.57
C THR A 27 -4.46 -11.97 -9.77
N ILE A 28 -4.85 -11.25 -8.70
CA ILE A 28 -5.72 -10.08 -8.82
C ILE A 28 -5.04 -9.03 -9.69
N VAL A 29 -3.84 -8.60 -9.32
CA VAL A 29 -3.09 -7.60 -10.10
C VAL A 29 -2.69 -8.18 -11.45
N SER A 30 -2.14 -9.39 -11.48
CA SER A 30 -1.57 -9.91 -12.72
C SER A 30 -2.62 -10.31 -13.76
N ARG A 31 -3.83 -10.75 -13.38
CA ARG A 31 -4.84 -11.35 -14.29
C ARG A 31 -6.21 -10.66 -14.27
N ASN A 32 -6.53 -9.83 -13.27
CA ASN A 32 -7.82 -9.14 -13.20
C ASN A 32 -7.74 -7.62 -13.41
N ILE A 33 -6.56 -7.02 -13.29
CA ILE A 33 -6.35 -5.60 -13.58
C ILE A 33 -5.80 -5.45 -15.01
N SER A 34 -6.28 -4.42 -15.72
CA SER A 34 -5.76 -4.08 -17.05
C SER A 34 -4.24 -3.83 -16.97
N PRO A 35 -3.42 -4.32 -17.92
CA PRO A 35 -1.99 -4.06 -17.92
C PRO A 35 -1.60 -2.57 -18.03
N ILE A 36 -2.52 -1.71 -18.46
CA ILE A 36 -2.32 -0.24 -18.53
C ILE A 36 -2.82 0.50 -17.29
N ASP A 37 -3.53 -0.19 -16.39
CA ASP A 37 -3.98 0.37 -15.11
C ASP A 37 -2.96 0.06 -14.02
N THR A 38 -2.95 0.89 -12.96
CA THR A 38 -2.03 0.70 -11.84
C THR A 38 -2.73 0.16 -10.61
N ALA A 39 -2.21 -0.94 -10.06
CA ALA A 39 -2.64 -1.55 -8.82
C ALA A 39 -1.46 -2.11 -8.04
N VAL A 40 -1.50 -2.00 -6.71
CA VAL A 40 -0.57 -2.67 -5.80
C VAL A 40 -1.37 -3.35 -4.71
N ILE A 41 -1.00 -4.60 -4.39
CA ILE A 41 -1.49 -5.32 -3.21
C ILE A 41 -0.26 -5.79 -2.46
N SER A 42 -0.17 -5.41 -1.18
CA SER A 42 0.94 -5.78 -0.31
C SER A 42 0.43 -6.44 0.95
N VAL A 43 0.91 -7.63 1.26
CA VAL A 43 0.68 -8.29 2.54
C VAL A 43 1.76 -7.80 3.51
N GLY A 44 1.34 -7.06 4.54
CA GLY A 44 2.25 -6.44 5.51
C GLY A 44 2.35 -7.21 6.83
N ALA A 45 1.38 -8.07 7.14
CA ALA A 45 1.34 -8.82 8.38
C ALA A 45 0.69 -10.19 8.18
N ILE A 46 1.27 -11.22 8.78
CA ILE A 46 0.72 -12.57 8.86
C ILE A 46 0.96 -13.07 10.27
N HIS A 47 -0.09 -13.57 10.94
CA HIS A 47 0.00 -14.14 12.28
C HIS A 47 -0.72 -15.48 12.32
N SER A 48 -0.02 -16.50 12.80
CA SER A 48 -0.52 -17.87 12.93
C SER A 48 0.43 -18.71 13.78
N GLY A 49 -0.10 -19.68 14.53
CA GLY A 49 0.69 -20.65 15.29
C GLY A 49 1.59 -20.04 16.38
N SER A 50 2.49 -20.86 16.91
CA SER A 50 3.47 -20.45 17.94
C SER A 50 4.79 -21.19 17.74
N PHE A 51 5.90 -20.47 17.84
CA PHE A 51 7.25 -21.07 17.82
C PHE A 51 7.51 -21.99 19.03
N GLY A 52 6.74 -21.86 20.11
CA GLY A 52 6.80 -22.77 21.26
C GLY A 52 6.04 -24.09 21.05
N SER A 53 5.34 -24.26 19.92
CA SER A 53 4.47 -25.42 19.69
C SER A 53 4.51 -25.87 18.22
N LEU A 54 5.71 -26.24 17.76
CA LEU A 54 5.98 -26.63 16.37
C LEU A 54 5.25 -27.90 15.91
N ASN A 55 4.69 -28.67 16.83
CA ASN A 55 3.92 -29.90 16.58
C ASN A 55 2.40 -29.66 16.52
N VAL A 56 1.94 -28.40 16.51
CA VAL A 56 0.52 -28.03 16.50
C VAL A 56 0.16 -27.34 15.18
N LEU A 57 -0.90 -27.84 14.54
CA LEU A 57 -1.56 -27.17 13.43
C LEU A 57 -2.44 -26.04 13.99
N PRO A 58 -2.25 -24.78 13.59
CA PRO A 58 -3.06 -23.67 14.08
C PRO A 58 -4.50 -23.80 13.61
N SER A 59 -5.44 -23.23 14.36
CA SER A 59 -6.86 -23.18 14.01
C SER A 59 -7.28 -21.91 13.27
N GLU A 60 -6.45 -20.86 13.35
CA GLU A 60 -6.74 -19.51 12.84
C GLU A 60 -5.49 -18.88 12.24
N ILE A 61 -5.70 -18.06 11.20
CA ILE A 61 -4.67 -17.22 10.58
C ILE A 61 -5.23 -15.82 10.39
N ARG A 62 -4.44 -14.80 10.71
CA ARG A 62 -4.78 -13.40 10.45
C ARG A 62 -3.79 -12.82 9.45
N ILE A 63 -4.33 -12.24 8.39
CA ILE A 63 -3.55 -11.60 7.31
C ILE A 63 -3.95 -10.13 7.26
N GLY A 64 -2.98 -9.24 7.22
CA GLY A 64 -3.17 -7.79 7.11
C GLY A 64 -2.28 -7.20 6.02
N GLY A 65 -2.76 -6.14 5.36
CA GLY A 65 -2.06 -5.57 4.23
C GLY A 65 -2.71 -4.30 3.71
N THR A 66 -2.23 -3.84 2.56
CA THR A 66 -2.76 -2.66 1.87
C THR A 66 -3.02 -2.96 0.40
N ALA A 67 -3.99 -2.25 -0.16
CA ALA A 67 -4.22 -2.16 -1.59
C ALA A 67 -4.15 -0.70 -2.04
N ARG A 68 -3.66 -0.46 -3.26
CA ARG A 68 -3.51 0.85 -3.88
C ARG A 68 -3.96 0.80 -5.32
N SER A 69 -4.64 1.85 -5.78
CA SER A 69 -5.10 2.02 -7.15
C SER A 69 -5.47 3.49 -7.41
N PHE A 70 -5.38 3.95 -8.66
CA PHE A 70 -5.79 5.30 -9.02
C PHE A 70 -7.27 5.44 -9.36
N THR A 71 -7.96 4.37 -9.75
CA THR A 71 -9.36 4.44 -10.18
C THR A 71 -10.27 3.64 -9.26
N ASN A 72 -11.53 4.08 -9.17
CA ASN A 72 -12.56 3.36 -8.42
C ASN A 72 -12.87 1.99 -9.04
N GLU A 73 -12.77 1.85 -10.37
CA GLU A 73 -12.99 0.57 -11.05
C GLU A 73 -11.96 -0.49 -10.66
N VAL A 74 -10.67 -0.12 -10.64
CA VAL A 74 -9.60 -1.00 -10.17
C VAL A 74 -9.81 -1.33 -8.69
N ARG A 75 -10.15 -0.32 -7.86
CA ARG A 75 -10.45 -0.51 -6.43
C ARG A 75 -11.58 -1.51 -6.20
N ASN A 76 -12.68 -1.37 -6.94
CA ASN A 76 -13.84 -2.27 -6.89
C ASN A 76 -13.42 -3.70 -7.27
N THR A 77 -12.58 -3.84 -8.29
CA THR A 77 -12.08 -5.14 -8.73
C THR A 77 -11.21 -5.79 -7.66
N ILE A 78 -10.31 -5.04 -7.03
CA ILE A 78 -9.44 -5.57 -5.95
C ILE A 78 -10.29 -6.07 -4.78
N GLU A 79 -11.19 -5.24 -4.24
CA GLU A 79 -12.02 -5.60 -3.09
C GLU A 79 -12.87 -6.85 -3.38
N ARG A 80 -13.55 -6.86 -4.53
CA ARG A 80 -14.39 -7.98 -4.95
C ARG A 80 -13.57 -9.26 -5.11
N ARG A 81 -12.47 -9.22 -5.86
CA ARG A 81 -11.65 -10.42 -6.13
C ARG A 81 -10.94 -10.95 -4.89
N MET A 82 -10.49 -10.07 -4.00
CA MET A 82 -9.90 -10.45 -2.72
C MET A 82 -10.91 -11.20 -1.86
N THR A 83 -12.13 -10.69 -1.77
CA THR A 83 -13.24 -11.30 -1.03
C THR A 83 -13.64 -12.65 -1.63
N GLU A 84 -13.83 -12.72 -2.95
CA GLU A 84 -14.15 -13.97 -3.66
C GLU A 84 -13.07 -15.04 -3.46
N LEU A 85 -11.78 -14.67 -3.54
CA LEU A 85 -10.68 -15.59 -3.31
C LEU A 85 -10.63 -16.09 -1.87
N ALA A 86 -10.83 -15.22 -0.88
CA ALA A 86 -10.81 -15.61 0.54
C ALA A 86 -11.91 -16.61 0.85
N TYR A 87 -13.15 -16.34 0.42
CA TYR A 87 -14.28 -17.24 0.64
C TYR A 87 -14.16 -18.53 -0.18
N GLY A 88 -13.72 -18.44 -1.45
CA GLY A 88 -13.54 -19.60 -2.31
C GLY A 88 -12.47 -20.56 -1.77
N MET A 89 -11.33 -20.02 -1.32
CA MET A 89 -10.28 -20.82 -0.68
C MET A 89 -10.75 -21.43 0.63
N ALA A 90 -11.41 -20.65 1.49
CA ALA A 90 -11.92 -21.19 2.74
C ALA A 90 -12.88 -22.37 2.52
N ASN A 91 -13.85 -22.20 1.61
CA ASN A 91 -14.81 -23.23 1.27
C ASN A 91 -14.15 -24.50 0.69
N ASN A 92 -13.19 -24.35 -0.24
CA ASN A 92 -12.49 -25.48 -0.84
C ASN A 92 -11.71 -26.33 0.15
N PHE A 93 -11.25 -25.72 1.25
CA PHE A 93 -10.46 -26.38 2.29
C PHE A 93 -11.26 -26.74 3.54
N GLY A 94 -12.58 -26.52 3.54
CA GLY A 94 -13.43 -26.82 4.69
C GLY A 94 -13.15 -25.94 5.91
N CYS A 95 -12.79 -24.67 5.70
CA CYS A 95 -12.72 -23.66 6.75
C CYS A 95 -13.60 -22.45 6.41
N THR A 96 -13.57 -21.44 7.28
CA THR A 96 -14.28 -20.17 7.11
C THR A 96 -13.27 -19.04 6.96
N ALA A 97 -13.68 -17.97 6.28
CA ALA A 97 -12.91 -16.73 6.20
C ALA A 97 -13.82 -15.54 6.52
N GLU A 98 -13.23 -14.53 7.13
CA GLU A 98 -13.82 -13.21 7.32
C GLU A 98 -12.93 -12.20 6.61
N VAL A 99 -13.55 -11.24 5.93
CA VAL A 99 -12.84 -10.22 5.15
C VAL A 99 -13.35 -8.86 5.56
N GLU A 100 -12.42 -8.02 6.01
CA GLU A 100 -12.67 -6.60 6.26
C GLU A 100 -11.84 -5.79 5.28
N TYR A 101 -12.50 -5.10 4.35
CA TYR A 101 -11.84 -4.23 3.38
C TYR A 101 -12.23 -2.77 3.66
N LYS A 102 -11.31 -1.99 4.23
CA LYS A 102 -11.54 -0.58 4.52
C LYS A 102 -11.20 0.28 3.31
N ARG A 103 -12.19 1.01 2.82
CA ARG A 103 -11.97 2.02 1.76
C ARG A 103 -11.47 3.31 2.37
N GLU A 104 -10.15 3.40 2.52
CA GLU A 104 -9.47 4.61 2.98
C GLU A 104 -8.77 5.36 1.85
N GLY A 105 -8.79 6.69 1.91
CA GLY A 105 -8.09 7.55 0.97
C GLY A 105 -8.65 7.57 -0.45
N ILE A 106 -8.18 8.58 -1.17
CA ILE A 106 -8.40 8.82 -2.60
C ILE A 106 -7.04 9.14 -3.24
N PRO A 107 -6.90 9.06 -4.57
CA PRO A 107 -5.71 9.55 -5.24
C PRO A 107 -5.47 11.04 -4.95
N LEU A 108 -4.26 11.37 -4.53
CA LEU A 108 -3.84 12.77 -4.43
C LEU A 108 -3.59 13.31 -5.84
N VAL A 109 -4.46 14.22 -6.29
CA VAL A 109 -4.32 14.91 -7.58
C VAL A 109 -4.13 16.40 -7.35
N ASN A 110 -2.96 16.91 -7.73
CA ASN A 110 -2.69 18.33 -7.62
C ASN A 110 -3.49 19.15 -8.66
N HIS A 111 -3.88 20.36 -8.27
CA HIS A 111 -4.54 21.29 -9.18
C HIS A 111 -3.50 22.03 -10.04
N VAL A 112 -3.64 21.96 -11.37
CA VAL A 112 -2.67 22.49 -12.34
C VAL A 112 -2.18 23.90 -12.00
N GLN A 113 -3.11 24.84 -11.75
CA GLN A 113 -2.75 26.24 -11.43
C GLN A 113 -1.98 26.39 -10.11
N CYS A 114 -2.28 25.55 -9.12
CA CYS A 114 -1.57 25.54 -7.84
C CYS A 114 -0.20 24.89 -8.00
N THR A 115 -0.10 23.83 -8.81
CA THR A 115 1.17 23.18 -9.15
C THR A 115 2.11 24.14 -9.85
N GLU A 116 1.63 24.93 -10.83
CA GLU A 116 2.45 25.93 -11.51
C GLU A 116 3.00 27.00 -10.54
N LYS A 117 2.18 27.45 -9.57
CA LYS A 117 2.63 28.39 -8.53
C LYS A 117 3.70 27.75 -7.64
N ALA A 118 3.47 26.52 -7.19
CA ALA A 118 4.41 25.75 -6.39
C ALA A 118 5.75 25.56 -7.13
N ILE A 119 5.72 25.20 -8.41
CA ILE A 119 6.92 25.05 -9.25
C ILE A 119 7.68 26.37 -9.31
N ARG A 120 7.03 27.49 -9.64
CA ARG A 120 7.70 28.80 -9.71
C ARG A 120 8.35 29.21 -8.38
N ALA A 121 7.69 28.96 -7.26
CA ALA A 121 8.25 29.22 -5.93
C ALA A 121 9.53 28.41 -5.69
N ALA A 122 9.50 27.11 -6.01
CA ALA A 122 10.66 26.23 -5.90
C ALA A 122 11.80 26.64 -6.85
N GLU A 123 11.51 26.96 -8.11
CA GLU A 123 12.49 27.38 -9.10
C GLU A 123 13.21 28.66 -8.68
N SER A 124 12.50 29.61 -8.06
CA SER A 124 13.11 30.85 -7.54
C SER A 124 14.04 30.63 -6.33
N LEU A 125 14.00 29.45 -5.70
CA LEU A 125 14.88 29.07 -4.59
C LEU A 125 16.10 28.27 -5.08
N VAL A 126 15.88 27.23 -5.88
CA VAL A 126 16.93 26.25 -6.23
C VAL A 126 17.36 26.29 -7.70
N GLY A 127 16.72 27.12 -8.53
CA GLY A 127 16.92 27.13 -9.99
C GLY A 127 16.15 26.01 -10.70
N THR A 128 15.83 26.23 -11.97
CA THR A 128 14.97 25.34 -12.77
C THR A 128 15.54 23.93 -12.94
N GLN A 129 16.87 23.80 -13.00
CA GLN A 129 17.55 22.51 -13.13
C GLN A 129 17.39 21.59 -11.90
N ASN A 130 16.98 22.14 -10.75
CA ASN A 130 16.81 21.42 -9.50
C ASN A 130 15.33 21.15 -9.17
N VAL A 131 14.41 21.45 -10.09
CA VAL A 131 12.97 21.23 -9.91
C VAL A 131 12.47 20.27 -11.00
N ASN A 132 11.84 19.18 -10.57
CA ASN A 132 11.08 18.32 -11.47
C ASN A 132 9.59 18.61 -11.32
N GLY A 133 9.05 19.46 -12.18
CA GLY A 133 7.62 19.79 -12.21
C GLY A 133 6.71 18.71 -12.79
N ASN A 134 7.29 17.64 -13.37
CA ASN A 134 6.56 16.54 -14.00
C ASN A 134 7.01 15.19 -13.44
N LEU A 135 7.02 15.08 -12.11
CA LEU A 135 7.33 13.84 -11.42
C LEU A 135 6.30 12.77 -11.78
N ALA A 136 6.78 11.56 -12.12
CA ALA A 136 5.89 10.43 -12.36
C ALA A 136 5.03 10.13 -11.11
N PRO A 137 3.76 9.74 -11.27
CA PRO A 137 2.93 9.34 -10.14
C PRO A 137 3.57 8.23 -9.31
N THR A 138 3.33 8.25 -8.01
CA THR A 138 3.78 7.17 -7.11
C THR A 138 2.59 6.43 -6.53
N MET A 139 2.82 5.21 -6.05
CA MET A 139 1.79 4.41 -5.37
C MET A 139 1.73 4.66 -3.85
N GLY A 140 2.44 5.68 -3.36
CA GLY A 140 2.26 6.19 -2.01
C GLY A 140 0.83 6.71 -1.82
N ALA A 141 0.31 6.60 -0.59
CA ALA A 141 -0.96 7.22 -0.22
C ALA A 141 -0.68 8.38 0.73
N GLU A 142 -1.44 9.45 0.59
CA GLU A 142 -1.28 10.68 1.35
C GLU A 142 -2.68 11.27 1.65
N ASP A 143 -2.97 11.56 2.91
CA ASP A 143 -4.30 11.98 3.36
C ASP A 143 -4.61 13.45 3.00
N PHE A 144 -3.58 14.22 2.65
CA PHE A 144 -3.70 15.55 2.05
C PHE A 144 -4.59 15.56 0.80
N ALA A 145 -4.78 14.40 0.14
CA ALA A 145 -5.76 14.25 -0.93
C ALA A 145 -7.17 14.72 -0.50
N SER A 146 -7.58 14.44 0.73
CA SER A 146 -8.88 14.87 1.28
C SER A 146 -8.97 16.39 1.42
N MET A 147 -7.84 17.07 1.69
CA MET A 147 -7.78 18.54 1.71
C MET A 147 -7.97 19.10 0.29
N LEU A 148 -7.39 18.43 -0.71
CA LEU A 148 -7.50 18.84 -2.11
C LEU A 148 -8.91 18.67 -2.68
N GLU A 149 -9.73 17.76 -2.16
CA GLU A 149 -11.16 17.71 -2.52
C GLU A 149 -11.91 18.97 -2.09
N GLN A 150 -11.49 19.58 -0.99
CA GLN A 150 -12.17 20.74 -0.42
C GLN A 150 -11.65 22.06 -1.00
N ARG A 151 -10.36 22.12 -1.37
CA ARG A 151 -9.71 23.35 -1.83
C ARG A 151 -8.64 23.09 -2.90
N PRO A 152 -8.55 23.96 -3.93
CA PRO A 152 -7.43 23.92 -4.86
C PRO A 152 -6.09 24.03 -4.13
N GLY A 153 -5.16 23.14 -4.46
CA GLY A 153 -3.85 23.08 -3.82
C GLY A 153 -2.87 22.19 -4.57
N ALA A 154 -1.64 22.17 -4.06
CA ALA A 154 -0.57 21.32 -4.55
C ALA A 154 0.23 20.74 -3.39
N TYR A 155 0.43 19.43 -3.42
CA TYR A 155 1.37 18.70 -2.60
C TYR A 155 2.69 18.57 -3.36
N ILE A 156 3.79 18.91 -2.72
CA ILE A 156 5.14 18.81 -3.29
C ILE A 156 6.02 17.96 -2.40
N ILE A 157 7.09 17.41 -2.98
CA ILE A 157 8.07 16.60 -2.26
C ILE A 157 9.42 17.32 -2.33
N VAL A 158 10.09 17.44 -1.18
CA VAL A 158 11.46 17.94 -1.09
C VAL A 158 12.42 16.74 -1.11
N GLY A 159 13.49 16.84 -1.88
CA GLY A 159 14.49 15.78 -1.96
C GLY A 159 15.21 15.56 -0.62
N ASN A 160 15.30 14.30 -0.18
CA ASN A 160 16.02 13.91 1.04
C ASN A 160 17.47 13.43 0.77
N GLY A 161 17.94 13.49 -0.48
CA GLY A 161 19.24 12.90 -0.88
C GLY A 161 19.21 11.39 -1.11
N ASN A 162 20.32 10.84 -1.62
CA ASN A 162 20.45 9.42 -1.96
C ASN A 162 21.20 8.59 -0.91
N GLU A 163 21.92 9.26 0.00
CA GLU A 163 22.76 8.65 1.04
C GLU A 163 21.92 7.95 2.13
N PHE A 164 20.64 8.35 2.27
CA PHE A 164 19.75 7.92 3.35
C PHE A 164 18.80 6.80 2.90
N GLY A 165 18.42 5.94 3.85
CA GLY A 165 17.44 4.89 3.60
C GLY A 165 16.09 5.43 3.11
N LYS A 166 15.31 4.58 2.42
CA LYS A 166 13.97 4.95 1.92
C LYS A 166 12.94 4.98 3.05
N LEU A 167 11.85 5.72 2.85
CA LEU A 167 10.72 5.77 3.78
C LEU A 167 10.27 4.36 4.18
N HIS A 168 9.97 4.16 5.46
CA HIS A 168 9.60 2.87 6.09
C HIS A 168 10.71 1.80 6.13
N SER A 169 11.93 2.12 5.70
CA SER A 169 13.11 1.27 5.97
C SER A 169 13.62 1.50 7.39
N PRO A 170 14.16 0.47 8.08
CA PRO A 170 14.86 0.66 9.36
C PRO A 170 16.12 1.53 9.25
N THR A 171 16.60 1.77 8.03
CA THR A 171 17.76 2.64 7.73
C THR A 171 17.36 4.07 7.32
N TYR A 172 16.08 4.42 7.39
CA TYR A 172 15.64 5.77 7.10
C TYR A 172 16.26 6.77 8.09
N ASN A 173 16.85 7.83 7.54
CA ASN A 173 17.31 8.97 8.32
C ASN A 173 16.97 10.25 7.54
N PHE A 174 16.37 11.21 8.23
CA PHE A 174 15.98 12.47 7.62
C PHE A 174 17.22 13.33 7.38
N ASN A 175 17.28 14.00 6.24
CA ASN A 175 18.38 14.90 5.93
C ASN A 175 18.08 16.29 6.52
N ASP A 176 18.71 16.63 7.64
CA ASP A 176 18.53 17.93 8.28
C ASP A 176 18.93 19.11 7.37
N ASP A 177 19.83 18.90 6.41
CA ASP A 177 20.21 19.91 5.41
C ASP A 177 19.05 20.25 4.45
N ALA A 178 17.99 19.44 4.40
CA ALA A 178 16.79 19.73 3.62
C ALA A 178 15.88 20.76 4.30
N ILE A 179 16.00 20.97 5.62
CA ILE A 179 15.10 21.85 6.39
C ILE A 179 15.09 23.29 5.86
N PRO A 180 16.24 23.95 5.60
CA PRO A 180 16.24 25.33 5.10
C PRO A 180 15.54 25.47 3.75
N PHE A 181 15.56 24.44 2.90
CA PHE A 181 14.85 24.46 1.62
C PHE A 181 13.34 24.39 1.82
N GLY A 182 12.86 23.51 2.70
CA GLY A 182 11.44 23.40 3.02
C GLY A 182 10.86 24.68 3.61
N THR A 183 11.55 25.29 4.59
CA THR A 183 11.09 26.55 5.20
C THR A 183 11.14 27.70 4.21
N SER A 184 12.23 27.82 3.45
CA SER A 184 12.42 28.89 2.46
C SER A 184 11.48 28.77 1.27
N TYR A 185 10.98 27.57 0.97
CA TYR A 185 9.95 27.33 -0.03
C TYR A 185 8.63 27.98 0.40
N PHE A 186 8.16 27.73 1.62
CA PHE A 186 6.91 28.33 2.12
C PHE A 186 6.98 29.86 2.26
N ILE A 187 8.16 30.43 2.49
CA ILE A 187 8.36 31.89 2.49
C ILE A 187 8.17 32.50 1.09
N ARG A 188 8.48 31.73 0.03
CA ARG A 188 8.39 32.19 -1.37
C ARG A 188 7.02 31.94 -2.02
N LEU A 189 6.21 31.05 -1.46
CA LEU A 189 4.92 30.63 -1.99
C LEU A 189 3.84 31.70 -1.78
#